data_AF-A0A657AYX6-F1
#
_entry.id   AF-A0A657AYX6-F1
#
_cell.length_a   1.000
_cell.length_b   1.000
_cell.length_c   1.000
_cell.angle_alpha   90.00
_cell.angle_beta   90.00
_cell.angle_gamma   90.00
#
_symmetry.space_group_name_H-M   'P 1'
#
loop_
_entity.id
_entity.type
_entity.pdbx_description
1 polymer ?
#
loop_
_entity_poly.entity_id
_entity_poly.type
_entity_poly.pdbx_seq_one_letter_code
_entity_poly.pdbx_strand_id
1 'polypeptide(L)'
;MMLNRGAMIALKNFVLVLSASILLACSENDAPKLEEPVQNSTTTDDHSQLSDAPLNNTKAQTEFANKAFLDTLTALDALSLAVTQFTDTPNEQLFNATQARLTQAHNAYRVSSAFLALSPAHEASKFLDSYPLLPGYLDSVEGYPNSGIIHSEIPLNVSTLEDEFQFSDSMYLTLGFEAFAFILNGDPDSPVAPWRRFNDEGTDKNKHTAERRRQYLSLLSEHLVSEFKKQKLQFEQLGILNLHLLQDDAFKQAYLEAEAARFDQSLVQKISEQWAAVEQLKTEEAL
;
A
#
# COMPACT_ATOMS: atom_id res chain seq x y z
N MET A 1 35.02 26.47 57.31
CA MET A 1 35.33 25.04 57.11
C MET A 1 35.42 24.82 55.59
N MET A 2 36.46 25.35 54.95
CA MET A 2 37.74 24.70 54.60
C MET A 2 37.61 23.50 53.64
N LEU A 3 38.00 23.78 52.38
CA LEU A 3 38.73 22.97 51.38
C LEU A 3 38.20 21.55 51.06
N ASN A 4 38.08 21.16 49.77
CA ASN A 4 39.28 20.81 49.01
C ASN A 4 39.12 20.87 47.47
N ARG A 5 40.19 21.33 46.82
CA ARG A 5 40.47 21.37 45.38
C ARG A 5 41.50 20.27 45.05
N GLY A 6 41.49 19.75 43.83
CA GLY A 6 42.63 19.10 43.16
C GLY A 6 42.26 18.78 41.71
N ALA A 7 42.70 19.53 40.69
CA ALA A 7 44.00 19.51 40.01
C ALA A 7 44.23 18.19 39.24
N MET A 8 44.00 18.20 37.91
CA MET A 8 45.01 18.23 36.83
C MET A 8 45.95 17.02 36.78
N ILE A 9 45.99 16.32 35.63
CA ILE A 9 47.21 15.96 34.88
C ILE A 9 46.79 15.63 33.44
N ALA A 10 47.39 16.36 32.49
CA ALA A 10 47.40 16.07 31.07
C ALA A 10 48.61 15.15 30.76
N LEU A 11 48.48 14.25 29.79
CA LEU A 11 49.66 13.69 29.12
C LEU A 11 49.39 13.53 27.62
N LYS A 12 50.26 14.19 26.86
CA LYS A 12 50.36 14.32 25.41
C LYS A 12 51.57 13.49 24.98
N ASN A 13 51.52 12.81 23.83
CA ASN A 13 52.62 12.33 22.95
C ASN A 13 51.94 11.48 21.86
N PHE A 14 51.72 11.89 20.60
CA PHE A 14 52.62 12.27 19.50
C PHE A 14 53.73 11.26 19.21
N VAL A 15 53.53 10.40 18.20
CA VAL A 15 54.54 10.05 17.17
C VAL A 15 53.82 9.72 15.87
N LEU A 16 54.20 10.43 14.82
CA LEU A 16 53.83 10.25 13.42
C LEU A 16 55.11 9.79 12.71
N VAL A 17 55.10 8.63 12.06
CA VAL A 17 56.14 8.25 11.08
C VAL A 17 55.49 7.62 9.86
N LEU A 18 55.67 8.34 8.75
CA LEU A 18 55.37 7.97 7.38
C LEU A 18 56.62 7.32 6.78
N SER A 19 56.50 6.16 6.15
CA SER A 19 57.51 5.70 5.17
C SER A 19 56.92 4.64 4.25
N ALA A 20 56.71 5.04 3.00
CA ALA A 20 56.42 4.18 1.88
C ALA A 20 57.69 3.43 1.42
N SER A 21 57.55 2.18 1.00
CA SER A 21 58.43 1.53 0.02
C SER A 21 57.72 0.32 -0.59
N ILE A 22 57.60 0.38 -1.92
CA ILE A 22 57.08 -0.66 -2.82
C ILE A 22 58.20 -1.66 -3.08
N LEU A 23 57.93 -2.96 -2.90
CA LEU A 23 58.61 -4.02 -3.67
C LEU A 23 57.62 -5.17 -3.94
N LEU A 24 57.48 -5.48 -5.24
CA LEU A 24 56.84 -6.66 -5.78
C LEU A 24 57.66 -7.91 -5.44
N ALA A 25 56.99 -8.97 -4.98
CA ALA A 25 57.47 -10.35 -5.11
C ALA A 25 56.25 -11.29 -5.15
N CYS A 26 56.05 -11.97 -6.29
CA CYS A 26 55.18 -13.12 -6.42
C CYS A 26 55.99 -14.39 -6.14
N SER A 27 55.48 -15.30 -5.30
CA SER A 27 55.73 -16.74 -5.42
C SER A 27 54.60 -17.55 -4.80
N GLU A 28 54.28 -18.68 -5.44
CA GLU A 28 53.17 -19.62 -5.23
C GLU A 28 53.18 -20.42 -3.90
N ASN A 29 51.96 -20.85 -3.54
CA ASN A 29 51.53 -22.06 -2.77
C ASN A 29 52.06 -22.27 -1.34
N ASP A 30 51.29 -22.65 -0.30
CA ASP A 30 49.93 -23.18 -0.16
C ASP A 30 49.41 -22.94 1.30
N ALA A 31 48.09 -22.71 1.42
CA ALA A 31 47.16 -22.82 2.57
C ALA A 31 47.23 -21.83 3.77
N PRO A 32 46.11 -21.52 4.48
CA PRO A 32 44.69 -21.92 4.30
C PRO A 32 43.77 -20.75 3.92
N LYS A 33 42.76 -21.01 3.07
CA LYS A 33 41.72 -20.03 2.71
C LYS A 33 40.89 -19.65 3.95
N LEU A 34 40.81 -18.35 4.23
CA LEU A 34 39.79 -17.78 5.09
C LEU A 34 38.42 -18.09 4.47
N GLU A 35 37.56 -18.76 5.24
CA GLU A 35 36.19 -19.06 4.87
C GLU A 35 35.40 -17.75 4.73
N GLU A 36 35.06 -17.42 3.48
CA GLU A 36 33.97 -16.51 3.15
C GLU A 36 32.64 -17.13 3.62
N PRO A 37 31.65 -16.33 4.05
CA PRO A 37 30.36 -16.87 4.46
C PRO A 37 29.69 -17.52 3.25
N VAL A 38 29.58 -18.84 3.34
CA VAL A 38 28.97 -19.75 2.39
C VAL A 38 27.49 -19.41 2.22
N GLN A 39 27.13 -19.06 0.99
CA GLN A 39 25.80 -19.30 0.47
C GLN A 39 25.48 -20.79 0.60
N ASN A 40 24.38 -21.12 1.26
CA ASN A 40 23.67 -22.35 0.95
C ASN A 40 22.17 -22.08 0.84
N SER A 41 21.64 -22.62 -0.24
CA SER A 41 20.42 -22.26 -0.92
C SER A 41 19.18 -22.98 -0.36
N THR A 42 18.04 -22.44 -0.79
CA THR A 42 16.80 -23.15 -1.14
C THR A 42 15.75 -23.32 -0.03
N THR A 43 14.77 -22.40 -0.04
CA THR A 43 13.36 -22.78 -0.28
C THR A 43 12.60 -21.61 -0.88
N THR A 44 12.42 -21.71 -2.21
CA THR A 44 11.22 -21.31 -2.97
C THR A 44 10.85 -19.83 -3.03
N ASP A 45 11.72 -19.02 -3.64
CA ASP A 45 11.27 -17.94 -4.52
C ASP A 45 10.95 -18.57 -5.89
N ASP A 46 9.72 -19.03 -6.08
CA ASP A 46 9.22 -19.46 -7.40
C ASP A 46 7.80 -18.93 -7.61
N HIS A 47 7.70 -17.66 -7.97
CA HIS A 47 6.53 -17.09 -8.64
C HIS A 47 6.91 -16.24 -9.87
N SER A 48 8.12 -16.43 -10.43
CA SER A 48 8.55 -15.73 -11.64
C SER A 48 8.50 -16.58 -12.92
N GLN A 49 7.72 -17.66 -12.92
CA GLN A 49 7.34 -18.34 -14.16
C GLN A 49 6.04 -17.74 -14.70
N LEU A 50 6.11 -16.50 -15.19
CA LEU A 50 5.18 -16.06 -16.23
C LEU A 50 5.47 -16.92 -17.46
N SER A 51 4.66 -17.95 -17.66
CA SER A 51 4.84 -18.87 -18.77
C SER A 51 4.77 -18.13 -20.11
N ASP A 52 5.65 -18.47 -21.05
CA ASP A 52 5.62 -18.05 -22.46
C ASP A 52 4.40 -18.62 -23.23
N ALA A 53 3.34 -19.03 -22.52
CA ALA A 53 2.13 -19.53 -23.13
C ALA A 53 1.46 -18.41 -23.94
N PRO A 54 0.95 -18.70 -25.15
CA PRO A 54 0.35 -17.68 -25.98
C PRO A 54 -0.87 -17.07 -25.27
N LEU A 55 -0.76 -15.77 -25.02
CA LEU A 55 -1.75 -14.90 -24.43
C LEU A 55 -2.91 -14.69 -25.43
N ASN A 56 -3.80 -15.67 -25.53
CA ASN A 56 -4.88 -15.74 -26.53
C ASN A 56 -6.27 -15.63 -25.88
N ASN A 57 -6.54 -14.56 -25.15
CA ASN A 57 -7.90 -14.23 -24.70
C ASN A 57 -8.75 -13.65 -25.84
N THR A 58 -10.04 -13.96 -25.87
CA THR A 58 -10.99 -13.38 -26.82
C THR A 58 -11.29 -11.93 -26.47
N LYS A 59 -11.81 -11.17 -27.44
CA LYS A 59 -12.27 -9.79 -27.20
C LYS A 59 -13.31 -9.74 -26.08
N ALA A 60 -14.25 -10.68 -26.05
CA ALA A 60 -15.28 -10.77 -25.01
C ALA A 60 -14.68 -10.94 -23.60
N GLN A 61 -13.60 -11.72 -23.45
CA GLN A 61 -12.91 -11.91 -22.18
C GLN A 61 -12.20 -10.64 -21.71
N THR A 62 -11.54 -9.91 -22.62
CA THR A 62 -10.94 -8.61 -22.30
C THR A 62 -11.99 -7.58 -21.91
N GLU A 63 -13.11 -7.52 -22.65
CA GLU A 63 -14.22 -6.61 -22.36
C GLU A 63 -14.88 -6.92 -21.01
N PHE A 64 -15.02 -8.20 -20.65
CA PHE A 64 -15.51 -8.62 -19.35
C PHE A 64 -14.59 -8.15 -18.21
N ALA A 65 -13.28 -8.36 -18.33
CA ALA A 65 -12.32 -7.87 -17.33
C ALA A 65 -12.34 -6.34 -17.25
N ASN A 66 -12.34 -5.63 -18.39
CA ASN A 66 -12.44 -4.17 -18.44
C ASN A 66 -13.68 -3.62 -17.73
N LYS A 67 -14.80 -4.36 -17.75
CA LYS A 67 -15.99 -3.98 -17.00
C LYS A 67 -15.73 -3.90 -15.49
N ALA A 68 -14.93 -4.80 -14.91
CA ALA A 68 -14.58 -4.72 -13.49
C ALA A 68 -13.78 -3.45 -13.15
N PHE A 69 -12.90 -3.00 -14.05
CA PHE A 69 -12.20 -1.71 -13.88
C PHE A 69 -13.16 -0.52 -13.99
N LEU A 70 -14.12 -0.55 -14.93
CA LEU A 70 -15.13 0.51 -15.04
C LEU A 70 -16.07 0.57 -13.82
N ASP A 71 -16.47 -0.60 -13.30
CA ASP A 71 -17.28 -0.71 -12.09
C ASP A 71 -16.51 -0.16 -10.86
N THR A 72 -15.18 -0.37 -10.81
CA THR A 72 -14.31 0.20 -9.76
C THR A 72 -14.22 1.72 -9.86
N LEU A 73 -14.01 2.29 -11.05
CA LEU A 73 -14.03 3.74 -11.24
C LEU A 73 -15.37 4.35 -10.81
N THR A 74 -16.47 3.70 -11.17
CA THR A 74 -17.82 4.14 -10.76
C THR A 74 -17.96 4.14 -9.23
N ALA A 75 -17.44 3.11 -8.56
CA ALA A 75 -17.46 3.03 -7.10
C ALA A 75 -16.55 4.08 -6.43
N LEU A 76 -15.39 4.38 -7.01
CA LEU A 76 -14.47 5.43 -6.54
C LEU A 76 -15.06 6.84 -6.73
N ASP A 77 -15.75 7.10 -7.83
CA ASP A 77 -16.46 8.37 -8.04
C ASP A 77 -17.60 8.54 -7.02
N ALA A 78 -18.33 7.45 -6.72
CA ALA A 78 -19.36 7.44 -5.68
C ALA A 78 -18.78 7.66 -4.26
N LEU A 79 -17.60 7.10 -3.98
CA LEU A 79 -16.85 7.36 -2.74
C LEU A 79 -16.42 8.83 -2.65
N SER A 80 -15.87 9.39 -3.73
CA SER A 80 -15.43 10.79 -3.77
C SER A 80 -16.60 11.75 -3.48
N LEU A 81 -17.78 11.49 -4.07
CA LEU A 81 -18.99 12.26 -3.77
C LEU A 81 -19.42 12.14 -2.29
N ALA A 82 -19.37 10.93 -1.72
CA ALA A 82 -19.71 10.72 -0.32
C ALA A 82 -18.73 11.43 0.62
N VAL A 83 -17.43 11.42 0.29
CA VAL A 83 -16.39 12.17 1.00
C VAL A 83 -16.70 13.65 0.97
N THR A 84 -16.95 14.26 -0.20
CA THR A 84 -17.31 15.69 -0.28
C THR A 84 -18.49 16.03 0.62
N GLN A 85 -19.58 15.25 0.53
CA GLN A 85 -20.77 15.47 1.35
C GLN A 85 -20.45 15.36 2.85
N PHE A 86 -19.70 14.34 3.25
CA PHE A 86 -19.32 14.13 4.64
C PHE A 86 -18.39 15.24 5.15
N THR A 87 -17.36 15.63 4.40
CA THR A 87 -16.43 16.67 4.83
C THR A 87 -17.09 18.05 4.90
N ASP A 88 -18.06 18.34 4.04
CA ASP A 88 -18.80 19.61 4.06
C ASP A 88 -19.73 19.74 5.26
N THR A 89 -20.33 18.65 5.72
CA THR A 89 -21.24 18.65 6.87
C THR A 89 -21.11 17.37 7.69
N PRO A 90 -20.03 17.20 8.46
CA PRO A 90 -19.76 15.93 9.11
C PRO A 90 -20.86 15.56 10.11
N ASN A 91 -21.44 14.39 9.90
CA ASN A 91 -22.47 13.83 10.76
C ASN A 91 -22.50 12.30 10.61
N GLU A 92 -23.17 11.63 11.55
CA GLU A 92 -23.22 10.17 11.62
C GLU A 92 -23.82 9.51 10.36
N GLN A 93 -24.88 10.09 9.79
CA GLN A 93 -25.51 9.55 8.59
C GLN A 93 -24.56 9.58 7.38
N LEU A 94 -23.88 10.70 7.16
CA LEU A 94 -22.93 10.85 6.06
C LEU A 94 -21.65 10.05 6.28
N PHE A 95 -21.22 9.89 7.53
CA PHE A 95 -20.12 8.99 7.89
C PHE A 95 -20.45 7.53 7.53
N ASN A 96 -21.63 7.05 7.93
CA ASN A 96 -22.06 5.68 7.60
C ASN A 96 -22.22 5.47 6.09
N ALA A 97 -22.72 6.48 5.37
CA ALA A 97 -22.77 6.45 3.90
C ALA A 97 -21.36 6.38 3.29
N THR A 98 -20.41 7.15 3.82
CA THR A 98 -19.00 7.16 3.36
C THR A 98 -18.32 5.82 3.62
N GLN A 99 -18.52 5.22 4.81
CA GLN A 99 -18.03 3.87 5.10
C GLN A 99 -18.58 2.83 4.12
N ALA A 100 -19.89 2.86 3.85
CA ALA A 100 -20.50 1.93 2.90
C ALA A 100 -19.91 2.09 1.48
N ARG A 101 -19.65 3.34 1.05
CA ARG A 101 -18.98 3.60 -0.23
C ARG A 101 -17.52 3.18 -0.24
N LEU A 102 -16.81 3.33 0.88
CA LEU A 102 -15.42 2.89 1.00
C LEU A 102 -15.33 1.38 0.83
N THR A 103 -16.15 0.62 1.57
CA THR A 103 -16.24 -0.85 1.43
C THR A 103 -16.62 -1.24 0.00
N GLN A 104 -17.60 -0.57 -0.61
CA GLN A 104 -18.00 -0.85 -1.98
C GLN A 104 -16.85 -0.63 -2.98
N ALA A 105 -16.13 0.49 -2.86
CA ALA A 105 -15.02 0.84 -3.74
C ALA A 105 -13.83 -0.10 -3.55
N HIS A 106 -13.49 -0.43 -2.32
CA HIS A 106 -12.39 -1.36 -2.01
C HIS A 106 -12.69 -2.77 -2.52
N ASN A 107 -13.92 -3.25 -2.34
CA ASN A 107 -14.35 -4.55 -2.86
C ASN A 107 -14.36 -4.57 -4.40
N ALA A 108 -14.80 -3.49 -5.04
CA ALA A 108 -14.74 -3.38 -6.50
C ALA A 108 -13.28 -3.39 -7.00
N TYR A 109 -12.40 -2.62 -6.35
CA TYR A 109 -10.97 -2.61 -6.63
C TYR A 109 -10.38 -4.02 -6.57
N ARG A 110 -10.64 -4.77 -5.50
CA ARG A 110 -10.09 -6.13 -5.35
C ARG A 110 -10.56 -7.09 -6.44
N VAL A 111 -11.82 -7.00 -6.85
CA VAL A 111 -12.33 -7.77 -8.00
C VAL A 111 -11.58 -7.38 -9.29
N SER A 112 -11.34 -6.09 -9.53
CA SER A 112 -10.56 -5.66 -10.70
C SER A 112 -9.07 -6.07 -10.63
N SER A 113 -8.48 -6.02 -9.43
CA SER A 113 -7.10 -6.44 -9.18
C SER A 113 -6.91 -7.94 -9.38
N ALA A 114 -7.95 -8.75 -9.14
CA ALA A 114 -7.92 -10.18 -9.48
C ALA A 114 -7.80 -10.42 -10.99
N PHE A 115 -8.26 -9.51 -11.84
CA PHE A 115 -7.97 -9.56 -13.29
C PHE A 115 -6.59 -9.02 -13.62
N LEU A 116 -6.10 -8.03 -12.85
CA LEU A 116 -4.73 -7.55 -13.01
C LEU A 116 -3.71 -8.66 -12.72
N ALA A 117 -3.95 -9.49 -11.69
CA ALA A 117 -3.11 -10.64 -11.35
C ALA A 117 -3.01 -11.68 -12.49
N LEU A 118 -3.96 -11.66 -13.43
CA LEU A 118 -3.93 -12.49 -14.64
C LEU A 118 -3.25 -11.78 -15.82
N SER A 119 -2.87 -10.51 -15.70
CA SER A 119 -2.33 -9.69 -16.79
C SER A 119 -0.81 -9.57 -16.68
N PRO A 120 -0.08 -9.33 -17.78
CA PRO A 120 1.34 -8.97 -17.67
C PRO A 120 1.56 -7.68 -16.85
N ALA A 121 0.56 -6.80 -16.73
CA ALA A 121 0.55 -5.67 -15.79
C ALA A 121 0.23 -6.06 -14.34
N HIS A 122 0.53 -7.30 -13.92
CA HIS A 122 0.21 -7.86 -12.60
C HIS A 122 0.63 -7.03 -11.38
N GLU A 123 1.55 -6.08 -11.53
CA GLU A 123 1.91 -5.17 -10.44
C GLU A 123 0.86 -4.07 -10.25
N ALA A 124 0.00 -4.23 -9.24
CA ALA A 124 -0.86 -3.16 -8.77
C ALA A 124 -0.03 -2.00 -8.20
N SER A 125 -0.54 -0.78 -8.31
CA SER A 125 0.13 0.37 -7.70
C SER A 125 0.24 0.21 -6.19
N LYS A 126 1.45 0.39 -5.64
CA LYS A 126 1.69 0.40 -4.20
C LYS A 126 0.85 1.45 -3.46
N PHE A 127 0.41 2.51 -4.16
CA PHE A 127 -0.37 3.58 -3.56
C PHE A 127 -1.88 3.31 -3.49
N LEU A 128 -2.34 2.12 -3.90
CA LEU A 128 -3.77 1.75 -3.83
C LEU A 128 -4.08 0.89 -2.61
N ASP A 129 -3.35 -0.20 -2.37
CA ASP A 129 -3.76 -1.21 -1.36
C ASP A 129 -2.59 -1.87 -0.61
N SER A 130 -1.53 -1.10 -0.35
CA SER A 130 -0.45 -1.56 0.54
C SER A 130 -0.95 -1.82 1.96
N TYR A 131 -0.32 -2.78 2.64
CA TYR A 131 -0.61 -3.21 4.01
C TYR A 131 0.64 -3.90 4.60
N PRO A 132 0.92 -3.87 5.91
CA PRO A 132 0.17 -3.20 7.00
C PRO A 132 0.54 -1.73 7.19
N LEU A 133 -0.39 -0.96 7.76
CA LEU A 133 -0.20 0.44 8.16
C LEU A 133 0.23 0.56 9.63
N LEU A 134 1.12 1.50 9.94
CA LEU A 134 1.35 1.98 11.31
C LEU A 134 0.42 3.17 11.60
N PRO A 135 -0.66 3.02 12.38
CA PRO A 135 -1.72 4.03 12.44
C PRO A 135 -1.26 5.36 13.08
N GLY A 136 -0.37 5.28 14.08
CA GLY A 136 0.21 6.44 14.75
C GLY A 136 1.04 7.36 13.84
N TYR A 137 1.42 6.90 12.65
CA TYR A 137 2.09 7.73 11.65
C TYR A 137 1.11 8.68 10.93
N LEU A 138 -0.18 8.34 10.85
CA LEU A 138 -1.17 9.18 10.19
C LEU A 138 -1.87 10.12 11.16
N ASP A 139 -2.32 9.63 12.31
CA ASP A 139 -3.10 10.39 13.27
C ASP A 139 -2.86 9.89 14.72
N SER A 140 -3.62 10.45 15.65
CA SER A 140 -3.69 10.07 17.05
C SER A 140 -4.06 8.60 17.23
N VAL A 141 -3.35 7.95 18.15
CA VAL A 141 -3.65 6.63 18.70
C VAL A 141 -3.56 6.64 20.23
N GLU A 142 -4.00 5.58 20.88
CA GLU A 142 -3.95 5.41 22.33
C GLU A 142 -2.52 5.63 22.84
N GLY A 143 -2.38 6.43 23.89
CA GLY A 143 -1.08 6.84 24.44
C GLY A 143 -0.36 7.94 23.64
N TYR A 144 -0.74 8.20 22.39
CA TYR A 144 -0.11 9.19 21.51
C TYR A 144 -1.13 10.15 20.86
N PRO A 145 -1.82 11.02 21.64
CA PRO A 145 -2.92 11.87 21.15
C PRO A 145 -2.51 13.07 20.29
N ASN A 146 -1.21 13.18 19.96
CA ASN A 146 -0.67 14.25 19.11
C ASN A 146 0.29 13.68 18.05
N SER A 147 0.19 12.39 17.74
CA SER A 147 1.04 11.74 16.73
C SER A 147 0.52 11.97 15.32
N GLY A 148 1.40 11.67 14.37
CA GLY A 148 1.06 11.49 12.97
C GLY A 148 0.99 12.78 12.16
N ILE A 149 0.89 12.59 10.84
CA ILE A 149 0.87 13.66 9.84
C ILE A 149 -0.25 14.67 10.13
N ILE A 150 -1.41 14.22 10.62
CA ILE A 150 -2.54 15.08 11.01
C ILE A 150 -2.14 16.13 12.06
N HIS A 151 -1.22 15.80 12.97
CA HIS A 151 -0.77 16.70 14.05
C HIS A 151 0.57 17.40 13.78
N SER A 152 1.13 17.20 12.59
CA SER A 152 2.42 17.76 12.17
C SER A 152 2.27 19.04 11.33
N GLU A 153 3.40 19.70 11.08
CA GLU A 153 3.52 20.84 10.14
C GLU A 153 3.71 20.40 8.68
N ILE A 154 3.76 19.09 8.41
CA ILE A 154 3.94 18.57 7.05
C ILE A 154 2.75 19.02 6.17
N PRO A 155 3.01 19.61 4.99
CA PRO A 155 1.96 20.00 4.07
C PRO A 155 1.12 18.80 3.60
N LEU A 156 -0.20 18.92 3.65
CA LEU A 156 -1.11 17.94 3.08
C LEU A 156 -1.32 18.23 1.58
N ASN A 157 -0.51 17.58 0.75
CA ASN A 157 -0.68 17.53 -0.70
C ASN A 157 -0.14 16.19 -1.23
N VAL A 158 -0.54 15.81 -2.44
CA VAL A 158 -0.20 14.49 -3.02
C VAL A 158 1.31 14.23 -3.06
N SER A 159 2.11 15.19 -3.54
CA SER A 159 3.57 15.01 -3.65
C SER A 159 4.21 14.74 -2.29
N THR A 160 3.83 15.50 -1.26
CA THR A 160 4.36 15.29 0.09
C THR A 160 3.91 13.95 0.68
N LEU A 161 2.66 13.53 0.42
CA LEU A 161 2.19 12.23 0.89
C LEU A 161 2.92 11.09 0.16
N GLU A 162 3.18 11.19 -1.14
CA GLU A 162 3.99 10.22 -1.88
C GLU A 162 5.44 10.15 -1.35
N ASP A 163 6.05 11.29 -0.99
CA ASP A 163 7.39 11.34 -0.42
C ASP A 163 7.46 10.67 0.96
N GLU A 164 6.44 10.85 1.80
CA GLU A 164 6.32 10.22 3.12
C GLU A 164 5.92 8.73 3.03
N PHE A 165 5.41 8.29 1.87
CA PHE A 165 4.97 6.91 1.67
C PHE A 165 6.18 5.95 1.68
N GLN A 166 6.23 5.10 2.71
CA GLN A 166 7.31 4.14 2.93
C GLN A 166 8.72 4.77 3.00
N PHE A 167 8.81 6.03 3.42
CA PHE A 167 10.07 6.79 3.41
C PHE A 167 11.19 6.12 4.24
N SER A 168 10.87 5.73 5.48
CA SER A 168 11.84 5.13 6.41
C SER A 168 11.36 3.81 7.03
N ASP A 169 10.11 3.44 6.82
CA ASP A 169 9.49 2.23 7.35
C ASP A 169 8.43 1.75 6.36
N SER A 170 8.38 0.46 6.07
CA SER A 170 7.43 -0.12 5.10
C SER A 170 5.96 0.04 5.53
N MET A 171 5.70 0.30 6.83
CA MET A 171 4.37 0.54 7.39
C MET A 171 3.92 2.00 7.31
N TYR A 172 4.75 2.91 6.79
CA TYR A 172 4.40 4.33 6.64
C TYR A 172 3.53 4.53 5.39
N LEU A 173 2.30 4.07 5.46
CA LEU A 173 1.36 4.10 4.34
C LEU A 173 0.50 5.36 4.41
N THR A 174 0.90 6.41 3.71
CA THR A 174 0.22 7.72 3.68
C THR A 174 -0.90 7.82 2.64
N LEU A 175 -1.02 6.83 1.76
CA LEU A 175 -1.95 6.77 0.63
C LEU A 175 -2.58 5.38 0.55
N GLY A 176 -3.66 5.27 -0.23
CA GLY A 176 -4.36 4.00 -0.46
C GLY A 176 -5.54 3.75 0.48
N PHE A 177 -6.20 2.61 0.29
CA PHE A 177 -7.41 2.23 1.02
C PHE A 177 -7.18 2.09 2.53
N GLU A 178 -6.03 1.57 2.95
CA GLU A 178 -5.70 1.40 4.37
C GLU A 178 -5.56 2.75 5.08
N ALA A 179 -4.82 3.70 4.49
CA ALA A 179 -4.70 5.06 4.99
C ALA A 179 -6.06 5.76 5.05
N PHE A 180 -6.88 5.59 4.01
CA PHE A 180 -8.25 6.12 3.97
C PHE A 180 -9.10 5.57 5.11
N ALA A 181 -9.12 4.24 5.28
CA ALA A 181 -9.91 3.59 6.32
C ALA A 181 -9.50 4.07 7.71
N PHE A 182 -8.21 4.22 7.99
CA PHE A 182 -7.75 4.73 9.27
C PHE A 182 -8.07 6.22 9.47
N ILE A 183 -7.87 7.09 8.49
CA ILE A 183 -8.23 8.51 8.64
C ILE A 183 -9.73 8.66 8.94
N LEU A 184 -10.58 7.93 8.20
CA LEU A 184 -12.03 7.95 8.38
C LEU A 184 -12.45 7.46 9.77
N ASN A 185 -11.96 6.30 10.21
CA ASN A 185 -12.41 5.67 11.45
C ASN A 185 -11.65 6.17 12.69
N GLY A 186 -10.34 6.34 12.55
CA GLY A 186 -9.41 6.64 13.63
C GLY A 186 -9.01 5.41 14.40
N ASP A 187 -8.40 5.67 15.54
CA ASP A 187 -8.07 4.62 16.50
C ASP A 187 -9.33 3.91 17.00
N PRO A 188 -9.44 2.57 16.82
CA PRO A 188 -10.57 1.79 17.31
C PRO A 188 -10.77 1.88 18.83
N ASP A 189 -9.72 2.18 19.59
CA ASP A 189 -9.78 2.31 21.05
C ASP A 189 -10.20 3.74 21.50
N SER A 190 -10.47 4.64 20.55
CA SER A 190 -10.93 5.99 20.87
C SER A 190 -12.34 6.00 21.48
N PRO A 191 -12.57 6.72 22.60
CA PRO A 191 -13.92 6.90 23.15
C PRO A 191 -14.77 7.90 22.35
N VAL A 192 -14.17 8.60 21.37
CA VAL A 192 -14.85 9.59 20.54
C VAL A 192 -15.43 8.90 19.31
N ALA A 193 -16.74 9.08 19.09
CA ALA A 193 -17.38 8.57 17.88
C ALA A 193 -16.62 9.06 16.62
N PRO A 194 -16.26 8.17 15.67
CA PRO A 194 -15.39 8.50 14.54
C PRO A 194 -15.77 9.77 13.77
N TRP A 195 -17.06 9.93 13.46
CA TRP A 195 -17.58 11.07 12.70
C TRP A 195 -17.36 12.42 13.42
N ARG A 196 -17.34 12.46 14.75
CA ARG A 196 -17.14 13.70 15.53
C ARG A 196 -15.72 14.24 15.43
N ARG A 197 -14.75 13.41 15.04
CA ARG A 197 -13.34 13.82 14.86
C ARG A 197 -13.14 14.82 13.72
N PHE A 198 -14.18 14.97 12.88
CA PHE A 198 -14.24 15.88 11.75
C PHE A 198 -15.05 17.15 12.04
N ASN A 199 -15.62 17.32 13.25
CA ASN A 199 -16.36 18.53 13.60
C ASN A 199 -15.45 19.64 14.13
N ASP A 200 -15.87 20.89 13.95
CA ASP A 200 -15.20 22.08 14.50
C ASP A 200 -15.54 22.34 15.99
N GLU A 201 -15.67 21.26 16.77
CA GLU A 201 -15.97 21.30 18.20
C GLU A 201 -14.69 21.44 19.04
N GLY A 202 -14.78 22.14 20.18
CA GLY A 202 -13.68 22.27 21.13
C GLY A 202 -12.75 23.46 20.88
N THR A 203 -11.46 23.26 21.14
CA THR A 203 -10.43 24.32 21.05
C THR A 203 -10.05 24.63 19.60
N ASP A 204 -9.35 25.74 19.36
CA ASP A 204 -8.85 26.05 18.00
C ASP A 204 -7.88 24.97 17.48
N LYS A 205 -7.14 24.31 18.38
CA LYS A 205 -6.35 23.13 18.02
C LYS A 205 -7.23 21.99 17.51
N ASN A 206 -8.36 21.72 18.18
CA ASN A 206 -9.30 20.68 17.75
C ASN A 206 -9.88 20.99 16.37
N LYS A 207 -10.28 22.24 16.13
CA LYS A 207 -10.79 22.69 14.82
C LYS A 207 -9.76 22.54 13.71
N HIS A 208 -8.51 22.93 13.97
CA HIS A 208 -7.42 22.77 13.01
C HIS A 208 -7.14 21.30 12.69
N THR A 209 -7.12 20.43 13.70
CA THR A 209 -6.97 18.98 13.50
C THR A 209 -8.14 18.40 12.70
N ALA A 210 -9.39 18.81 12.98
CA ALA A 210 -10.56 18.38 12.23
C ALA A 210 -10.49 18.81 10.75
N GLU A 211 -10.08 20.05 10.49
CA GLU A 211 -9.86 20.55 9.13
C GLU A 211 -8.80 19.74 8.38
N ARG A 212 -7.66 19.45 9.02
CA ARG A 212 -6.61 18.61 8.42
C ARG A 212 -7.12 17.20 8.08
N ARG A 213 -7.98 16.61 8.91
CA ARG A 213 -8.60 15.29 8.61
C ARG A 213 -9.53 15.36 7.40
N ARG A 214 -10.35 16.41 7.29
CA ARG A 214 -11.21 16.64 6.12
C ARG A 214 -10.37 16.77 4.85
N GLN A 215 -9.35 17.63 4.89
CA GLN A 215 -8.42 17.83 3.77
C GLN A 215 -7.74 16.52 3.36
N TYR A 216 -7.24 15.75 4.32
CA TYR A 216 -6.56 14.49 4.04
C TYR A 216 -7.53 13.47 3.41
N LEU A 217 -8.76 13.36 3.92
CA LEU A 217 -9.76 12.44 3.35
C LEU A 217 -10.12 12.81 1.90
N SER A 218 -10.26 14.11 1.60
CA SER A 218 -10.46 14.57 0.22
C SER A 218 -9.28 14.20 -0.68
N LEU A 219 -8.04 14.46 -0.24
CA LEU A 219 -6.82 14.09 -0.98
C LEU A 219 -6.73 12.60 -1.26
N LEU A 220 -7.04 11.76 -0.27
CA LEU A 220 -7.05 10.30 -0.42
C LEU A 220 -8.08 9.85 -1.46
N SER A 221 -9.28 10.43 -1.45
CA SER A 221 -10.34 10.10 -2.43
C SER A 221 -9.93 10.45 -3.87
N GLU A 222 -9.36 11.64 -4.08
CA GLU A 222 -8.87 12.08 -5.38
C GLU A 222 -7.68 11.24 -5.86
N HIS A 223 -6.77 10.91 -4.94
CA HIS A 223 -5.60 10.09 -5.23
C HIS A 223 -6.00 8.67 -5.66
N LEU A 224 -6.93 8.01 -4.96
CA LEU A 224 -7.42 6.69 -5.36
C LEU A 224 -8.00 6.69 -6.78
N VAL A 225 -8.81 7.68 -7.14
CA VAL A 225 -9.35 7.82 -8.51
C VAL A 225 -8.23 8.02 -9.53
N SER A 226 -7.30 8.93 -9.25
CA SER A 226 -6.18 9.24 -10.15
C SER A 226 -5.31 8.02 -10.39
N GLU A 227 -4.92 7.33 -9.32
CA GLU A 227 -4.02 6.20 -9.39
C GLU A 227 -4.68 4.98 -10.04
N PHE A 228 -5.96 4.73 -9.74
CA PHE A 228 -6.70 3.65 -10.39
C PHE A 228 -6.92 3.91 -11.88
N LYS A 229 -7.08 5.17 -12.31
CA LYS A 229 -7.12 5.52 -13.75
C LYS A 229 -5.81 5.15 -14.46
N LYS A 230 -4.65 5.35 -13.81
CA LYS A 230 -3.35 4.94 -14.36
C LYS A 230 -3.27 3.42 -14.48
N GLN A 231 -3.66 2.68 -13.44
CA GLN A 231 -3.66 1.22 -13.43
C GLN A 231 -4.59 0.63 -14.50
N LYS A 232 -5.80 1.18 -14.65
CA LYS A 232 -6.72 0.79 -15.72
C LYS A 232 -6.12 1.03 -17.11
N LEU A 233 -5.48 2.19 -17.32
CA LEU A 233 -4.84 2.50 -18.60
C LEU A 233 -3.71 1.51 -18.92
N GLN A 234 -2.89 1.14 -17.93
CA GLN A 234 -1.86 0.12 -18.09
C GLN A 234 -2.46 -1.23 -18.49
N PHE A 235 -3.55 -1.65 -17.83
CA PHE A 235 -4.26 -2.87 -18.20
C PHE A 235 -4.81 -2.81 -19.64
N GLU A 236 -5.40 -1.69 -20.06
CA GLU A 236 -5.94 -1.51 -21.42
C GLU A 236 -4.89 -1.51 -22.51
N GLN A 237 -3.70 -0.97 -22.24
CA GLN A 237 -2.59 -0.96 -23.20
C GLN A 237 -2.08 -2.37 -23.50
N LEU A 238 -2.17 -3.28 -22.53
CA LEU A 238 -1.84 -4.68 -22.73
C LEU A 238 -3.02 -5.46 -23.28
N GLY A 239 -4.23 -5.24 -22.76
CA GLY A 239 -5.47 -5.86 -23.24
C GLY A 239 -5.51 -7.39 -23.14
N ILE A 240 -4.62 -7.95 -22.33
CA ILE A 240 -4.25 -9.36 -22.35
C ILE A 240 -4.41 -9.99 -20.96
N LEU A 241 -5.01 -11.18 -20.96
CA LEU A 241 -5.14 -12.06 -19.80
C LEU A 241 -4.42 -13.39 -20.06
N ASN A 242 -3.61 -13.82 -19.09
CA ASN A 242 -3.04 -15.15 -19.01
C ASN A 242 -4.08 -16.12 -18.43
N LEU A 243 -4.96 -16.60 -19.31
CA LEU A 243 -6.02 -17.54 -18.92
C LEU A 243 -5.49 -18.91 -18.47
N HIS A 244 -4.22 -19.23 -18.70
CA HIS A 244 -3.63 -20.46 -18.17
C HIS A 244 -3.57 -20.43 -16.63
N LEU A 245 -3.41 -19.25 -16.02
CA LEU A 245 -3.45 -19.07 -14.57
C LEU A 245 -4.82 -19.47 -13.99
N LEU A 246 -5.91 -19.36 -14.76
CA LEU A 246 -7.23 -19.84 -14.31
C LEU A 246 -7.36 -21.37 -14.35
N GLN A 247 -6.52 -22.04 -15.14
CA GLN A 247 -6.42 -23.50 -15.18
C GLN A 247 -5.47 -24.05 -14.11
N ASP A 248 -4.68 -23.19 -13.48
CA ASP A 248 -3.79 -23.53 -12.38
C ASP A 248 -4.53 -23.43 -11.05
N ASP A 249 -4.89 -24.59 -10.49
CA ASP A 249 -5.57 -24.67 -9.19
C ASP A 249 -4.72 -24.15 -8.03
N ALA A 250 -3.38 -24.31 -8.10
CA ALA A 250 -2.48 -23.81 -7.07
C ALA A 250 -2.44 -22.28 -7.07
N PHE A 251 -2.36 -21.67 -8.25
CA PHE A 251 -2.45 -20.20 -8.39
C PHE A 251 -3.77 -19.68 -7.84
N LYS A 252 -4.92 -20.25 -8.27
CA LYS A 252 -6.24 -19.80 -7.80
C LYS A 252 -6.37 -19.93 -6.29
N GLN A 253 -5.97 -21.08 -5.74
CA GLN A 253 -6.05 -21.32 -4.30
C GLN A 253 -5.18 -20.32 -3.53
N ALA A 254 -3.93 -20.13 -3.94
CA ALA A 254 -3.02 -19.19 -3.30
C ALA A 254 -3.56 -17.76 -3.32
N TYR A 255 -4.08 -17.30 -4.46
CA TYR A 255 -4.68 -15.96 -4.56
C TYR A 255 -5.91 -15.83 -3.67
N LEU A 256 -6.85 -16.77 -3.74
CA LEU A 256 -8.09 -16.71 -2.95
C LEU A 256 -7.82 -16.84 -1.43
N GLU A 257 -6.82 -17.61 -1.01
CA GLU A 257 -6.39 -17.71 0.38
C GLU A 257 -5.77 -16.41 0.88
N ALA A 258 -4.89 -15.77 0.08
CA ALA A 258 -4.35 -14.45 0.40
C ALA A 258 -5.45 -13.40 0.52
N GLU A 259 -6.46 -13.48 -0.36
CA GLU A 259 -7.61 -12.59 -0.33
C GLU A 259 -8.52 -12.85 0.89
N ALA A 260 -8.68 -14.11 1.31
CA ALA A 260 -9.46 -14.53 2.48
C ALA A 260 -8.79 -14.20 3.82
N ALA A 261 -7.46 -14.07 3.85
CA ALA A 261 -6.72 -13.69 5.04
C ALA A 261 -7.01 -12.25 5.50
N ARG A 262 -7.47 -11.40 4.59
CA ARG A 262 -7.68 -9.96 4.83
C ARG A 262 -9.15 -9.54 4.76
N PHE A 263 -10.03 -10.30 4.11
CA PHE A 263 -11.39 -9.86 3.79
C PHE A 263 -12.42 -10.99 3.89
N ASP A 264 -13.69 -10.61 3.85
CA ASP A 264 -14.79 -11.55 4.02
C ASP A 264 -14.89 -12.59 2.89
N GLN A 265 -15.48 -13.73 3.24
CA GLN A 265 -15.69 -14.86 2.33
C GLN A 265 -16.60 -14.52 1.13
N SER A 266 -17.48 -13.53 1.25
CA SER A 266 -18.37 -13.14 0.15
C SER A 266 -17.60 -12.47 -1.00
N LEU A 267 -16.55 -11.72 -0.68
CA LEU A 267 -15.68 -11.11 -1.68
C LEU A 267 -14.80 -12.16 -2.38
N VAL A 268 -14.26 -13.11 -1.63
CA VAL A 268 -13.50 -14.24 -2.19
C VAL A 268 -14.38 -15.06 -3.15
N GLN A 269 -15.61 -15.35 -2.74
CA GLN A 269 -16.61 -16.02 -3.58
C GLN A 269 -16.89 -15.21 -4.86
N LYS A 270 -17.06 -13.89 -4.74
CA LYS A 270 -17.28 -13.01 -5.90
C LYS A 270 -16.10 -13.04 -6.87
N ILE A 271 -14.85 -13.02 -6.39
CA ILE A 271 -13.66 -13.12 -7.26
C ILE A 271 -13.67 -14.46 -8.02
N SER A 272 -13.91 -15.56 -7.32
CA SER A 272 -14.01 -16.90 -7.91
C SER A 272 -15.09 -16.97 -9.00
N GLU A 273 -16.27 -16.39 -8.76
CA GLU A 273 -17.35 -16.32 -9.75
C GLU A 273 -16.99 -15.50 -10.98
N GLN A 274 -16.28 -14.38 -10.82
CA GLN A 274 -15.82 -13.54 -11.93
C GLN A 274 -14.80 -14.28 -12.81
N TRP A 275 -13.88 -15.03 -12.20
CA TRP A 275 -12.94 -15.87 -12.94
C TRP A 275 -13.64 -16.99 -13.70
N ALA A 276 -14.58 -17.71 -13.06
CA ALA A 276 -15.36 -18.75 -13.71
C ALA A 276 -16.17 -18.21 -14.91
N ALA A 277 -16.71 -16.99 -14.79
CA ALA A 277 -17.42 -16.33 -15.89
C ALA A 277 -16.49 -16.07 -17.10
N VAL A 278 -15.26 -15.58 -16.87
CA VAL A 278 -14.28 -15.36 -17.95
C VAL A 278 -13.88 -16.66 -18.64
N GLU A 279 -13.75 -17.77 -17.92
CA GLU A 279 -13.44 -19.07 -18.52
C GLU A 279 -14.56 -19.57 -19.45
N GLN A 280 -15.82 -19.25 -19.14
CA GLN A 280 -17.00 -19.68 -19.91
C GLN A 280 -17.21 -18.88 -21.21
N LEU A 281 -16.60 -17.69 -21.34
CA LEU A 281 -16.69 -16.84 -22.53
C LEU A 281 -15.95 -17.39 -23.77
N LYS A 282 -15.44 -18.63 -23.74
CA LYS A 282 -14.73 -19.31 -24.83
C LYS A 282 -15.57 -19.61 -26.09
N THR A 283 -16.85 -19.25 -26.15
CA THR A 283 -17.82 -19.99 -26.97
C THR A 283 -18.62 -19.21 -28.03
N GLU A 284 -18.26 -17.97 -28.39
CA GLU A 284 -19.09 -17.18 -29.33
C GLU A 284 -18.43 -16.72 -30.64
N GLU A 285 -17.11 -16.88 -30.85
CA GLU A 285 -16.44 -16.43 -32.09
C GLU A 285 -16.11 -17.57 -33.08
N ALA A 286 -16.67 -18.76 -32.89
CA ALA A 286 -16.48 -19.91 -33.79
C ALA A 286 -17.69 -20.24 -34.69
N LEU A 287 -18.61 -19.30 -34.89
CA LEU A 287 -19.79 -19.44 -35.77
C LEU A 287 -19.84 -18.35 -36.85
#